data_AF-A0A526YJ78-F1
#
_entry.id   AF-A0A526YJ78-F1
#
_cell.length_a   1.000
_cell.length_b   1.000
_cell.length_c   1.000
_cell.angle_alpha   90.00
_cell.angle_beta   90.00
_cell.angle_gamma   90.00
#
_symmetry.space_group_name_H-M   'P 1'
#
loop_
_entity.id
_entity.type
_entity.pdbx_description
1 polymer ?
#
loop_
_entity_poly.entity_id
_entity_poly.type
_entity_poly.pdbx_seq_one_letter_code
_entity_poly.pdbx_strand_id
1 'polypeptide(L)'
;NWRAVATMEAVDDVVFLPAPDFGAGNKIGAGSWQFGVSAKSKHPEGAAEFIKFAAQDKYLAAFSDGIGLIPPTPSAAQMTKNYKDGGPLAAFFDLSKAQALVRPVTPGYVVQAKVFTKALADIANGADVADTLDAAVDEIDADIESNGGYGHR
;
A
#
# COMPACT_ATOMS: atom_id res chain seq x y z
N ASN A 1 1.54 4.68 -7.60
CA ASN A 1 0.85 5.97 -7.43
C ASN A 1 1.79 7.12 -7.05
N TRP A 2 2.57 7.06 -5.96
CA TRP A 2 3.43 8.15 -5.46
C TRP A 2 4.42 8.85 -6.42
N ARG A 3 4.74 8.24 -7.57
CA ARG A 3 5.62 8.81 -8.61
C ARG A 3 4.84 9.44 -9.76
N ALA A 4 3.51 9.26 -9.80
CA ALA A 4 2.68 9.59 -10.95
C ALA A 4 2.77 11.06 -11.35
N VAL A 5 2.73 11.99 -10.39
CA VAL A 5 2.89 13.43 -10.66
C VAL A 5 4.23 13.72 -11.31
N ALA A 6 5.33 13.24 -10.71
CA ALA A 6 6.67 13.40 -11.28
C ALA A 6 6.84 12.71 -12.64
N THR A 7 6.16 11.59 -12.87
CA THR A 7 6.17 10.89 -14.17
C THR A 7 5.45 11.70 -15.24
N MET A 8 4.28 12.29 -14.94
CA MET A 8 3.55 13.16 -15.86
C MET A 8 4.28 14.47 -16.15
N GLU A 9 5.15 14.94 -15.24
CA GLU A 9 6.02 16.10 -15.49
C GLU A 9 7.20 15.76 -16.41
N ALA A 10 7.63 14.50 -16.44
CA ALA A 10 8.83 14.06 -17.17
C ALA A 10 8.53 13.44 -18.54
N VAL A 11 7.28 13.05 -18.80
CA VAL A 11 6.87 12.29 -19.98
C VAL A 11 5.53 12.84 -20.47
N ASP A 12 5.44 13.19 -21.75
CA ASP A 12 4.30 13.92 -22.33
C ASP A 12 3.03 13.05 -22.52
N ASP A 13 3.19 11.73 -22.67
CA ASP A 13 2.14 10.78 -23.07
C ASP A 13 1.99 9.59 -22.11
N VAL A 14 2.08 9.85 -20.80
CA VAL A 14 1.95 8.82 -19.77
C VAL A 14 0.56 8.19 -19.78
N VAL A 15 0.53 6.86 -19.81
CA VAL A 15 -0.66 6.05 -19.56
C VAL A 15 -0.43 5.18 -18.33
N PHE A 16 -1.40 5.19 -17.40
CA PHE A 16 -1.41 4.31 -16.24
C PHE A 16 -2.28 3.09 -16.52
N LEU A 17 -1.65 1.92 -16.63
CA LEU A 17 -2.30 0.64 -16.93
C LEU A 17 -2.46 -0.21 -15.65
N PRO A 18 -3.34 -1.21 -15.65
CA PRO A 18 -3.35 -2.25 -14.62
C PRO A 18 -1.99 -2.95 -14.50
N ALA A 19 -1.68 -3.50 -13.32
CA ALA A 19 -0.55 -4.41 -13.15
C ALA A 19 -0.69 -5.63 -14.09
N PRO A 20 0.37 -6.33 -14.50
CA PRO A 20 0.25 -7.52 -15.32
C PRO A 20 -0.68 -8.59 -14.72
N ASP A 21 -1.41 -9.30 -15.57
CA ASP A 21 -2.17 -10.50 -15.19
C ASP A 21 -1.40 -11.74 -15.66
N PHE A 22 -1.05 -12.61 -14.72
CA PHE A 22 -0.35 -13.86 -14.99
C PHE A 22 -1.31 -15.07 -15.10
N GLY A 23 -2.60 -14.83 -15.34
CA GLY A 23 -3.64 -15.84 -15.56
C GLY A 23 -4.63 -16.00 -14.41
N ALA A 24 -4.55 -15.18 -13.36
CA ALA A 24 -5.39 -15.25 -12.15
C ALA A 24 -5.87 -13.87 -11.67
N GLY A 25 -5.85 -12.86 -12.54
CA GLY A 25 -6.19 -11.48 -12.25
C GLY A 25 -4.99 -10.65 -11.81
N ASN A 26 -5.10 -9.34 -12.04
CA ASN A 26 -4.09 -8.35 -11.66
C ASN A 26 -4.08 -8.17 -10.13
N LYS A 27 -2.89 -8.02 -9.52
CA LYS A 27 -2.74 -7.75 -8.09
C LYS A 27 -1.74 -6.62 -7.83
N ILE A 28 -2.10 -5.71 -6.92
CA ILE A 28 -1.19 -4.74 -6.30
C ILE A 28 -1.35 -4.77 -4.78
N GLY A 29 -0.32 -4.36 -4.04
CA GLY A 29 -0.44 -4.15 -2.61
C GLY A 29 -1.35 -2.95 -2.29
N ALA A 30 -2.35 -3.16 -1.44
CA ALA A 30 -3.15 -2.08 -0.87
C ALA A 30 -2.43 -1.53 0.37
N GLY A 31 -2.12 -0.24 0.35
CA GLY A 31 -1.50 0.46 1.48
C GLY A 31 -1.67 1.96 1.34
N SER A 32 -1.68 2.64 2.48
CA SER A 32 -1.68 4.10 2.56
C SER A 32 -0.97 4.55 3.83
N TRP A 33 -0.77 5.86 3.98
CA TRP A 33 -0.29 6.46 5.21
C TRP A 33 -1.42 6.58 6.23
N GLN A 34 -1.07 6.42 7.50
CA GLN A 34 -2.02 6.41 8.60
C GLN A 34 -1.54 7.37 9.69
N PHE A 35 -2.49 8.09 10.29
CA PHE A 35 -2.21 8.77 11.55
C PHE A 35 -2.36 7.79 12.71
N GLY A 36 -1.42 7.85 13.64
CA GLY A 36 -1.43 7.03 14.86
C GLY A 36 -1.21 7.90 16.09
N VAL A 37 -1.92 7.58 17.17
CA VAL A 37 -1.65 8.15 18.50
C VAL A 37 -0.85 7.14 19.29
N SER A 38 0.31 7.56 19.82
CA SER A 38 1.10 6.71 20.70
C SER A 38 0.28 6.31 21.93
N ALA A 39 0.29 5.02 22.28
CA ALA A 39 -0.36 4.50 23.49
C ALA A 39 0.19 5.13 24.78
N LYS A 40 1.38 5.76 24.73
CA LYS A 40 2.01 6.46 25.86
C LYS A 40 1.83 7.98 25.79
N SER A 41 0.98 8.50 24.89
CA SER A 41 0.73 9.93 24.78
C SER A 41 0.19 10.49 26.09
N LYS A 42 0.73 11.64 26.53
CA LYS A 42 0.17 12.40 27.67
C LYS A 42 -1.10 13.18 27.28
N HIS A 43 -1.41 13.26 25.99
CA HIS A 43 -2.55 14.01 25.44
C HIS A 43 -3.30 13.18 24.38
N PRO A 44 -3.83 11.98 24.72
CA PRO A 44 -4.45 11.09 23.74
C PRO A 44 -5.73 11.70 23.13
N GLU A 45 -6.55 12.37 23.93
CA GLU A 45 -7.78 13.02 23.47
C GLU A 45 -7.49 14.17 22.50
N GLY A 46 -6.58 15.09 22.87
CA GLY A 46 -6.20 16.20 22.00
C GLY A 46 -5.57 15.74 20.68
N ALA A 47 -4.74 14.68 20.72
CA ALA A 47 -4.18 14.08 19.51
C ALA A 47 -5.28 13.46 18.62
N ALA A 48 -6.27 12.79 19.21
CA ALA A 48 -7.40 12.24 18.47
C ALA A 48 -8.26 13.36 17.83
N GLU A 49 -8.52 14.46 18.55
CA GLU A 49 -9.24 15.62 18.00
C GLU A 49 -8.47 16.29 16.86
N PHE A 50 -7.14 16.39 16.98
CA PHE A 50 -6.32 16.88 15.87
C PHE A 50 -6.40 15.96 14.65
N ILE A 51 -6.36 14.64 14.83
CA ILE A 51 -6.49 13.69 13.71
C ILE A 51 -7.88 13.83 13.05
N LYS A 52 -8.96 13.97 13.83
CA LYS A 52 -10.31 14.21 13.30
C LYS A 52 -10.35 15.50 12.48
N PHE A 53 -9.73 16.57 12.97
CA PHE A 53 -9.62 17.83 12.25
C PHE A 53 -8.81 17.67 10.95
N ALA A 54 -7.64 17.04 11.01
CA ALA A 54 -6.77 16.82 9.86
C ALA A 54 -7.37 15.87 8.81
N ALA A 55 -8.31 15.01 9.21
CA ALA A 55 -9.04 14.10 8.32
C ALA A 55 -10.25 14.74 7.61
N GLN A 56 -10.51 16.04 7.80
CA GLN A 56 -11.52 16.73 6.99
C GLN A 56 -11.11 16.77 5.51
N ASP A 57 -12.09 16.63 4.61
CA ASP A 57 -11.83 16.50 3.16
C ASP A 57 -10.93 17.59 2.59
N LYS A 58 -11.09 18.86 3.01
CA LYS A 58 -10.25 19.96 2.55
C LYS A 58 -8.76 19.77 2.87
N TYR A 59 -8.44 19.17 4.02
CA TYR A 59 -7.06 18.91 4.43
C TYR A 59 -6.52 17.65 3.79
N LEU A 60 -7.36 16.62 3.62
CA LEU A 60 -7.02 15.42 2.85
C LEU A 60 -6.72 15.76 1.38
N ALA A 61 -7.51 16.64 0.78
CA ALA A 61 -7.30 17.15 -0.57
C ALA A 61 -6.01 17.97 -0.68
N ALA A 62 -5.78 18.89 0.27
CA ALA A 62 -4.54 19.66 0.33
C ALA A 62 -3.29 18.76 0.51
N PHE A 63 -3.40 17.71 1.32
CA PHE A 63 -2.34 16.73 1.48
C PHE A 63 -2.10 15.99 0.16
N SER A 64 -3.15 15.45 -0.47
CA SER A 64 -3.10 14.81 -1.79
C SER A 64 -2.42 15.69 -2.84
N ASP A 65 -2.81 16.96 -2.97
CA ASP A 65 -2.21 17.87 -3.95
C ASP A 65 -0.75 18.20 -3.61
N GLY A 66 -0.39 18.27 -2.32
CA GLY A 66 0.97 18.55 -1.86
C GLY A 66 1.95 17.40 -2.09
N ILE A 67 1.50 16.14 -2.03
CA ILE A 67 2.38 14.95 -2.13
C ILE A 67 2.03 13.99 -3.28
N GLY A 68 0.99 14.28 -4.05
CA GLY A 68 0.56 13.52 -5.22
C GLY A 68 -0.13 12.18 -4.94
N LEU A 69 -0.46 11.86 -3.68
CA LEU A 69 -1.08 10.58 -3.29
C LEU A 69 -2.59 10.57 -3.47
N ILE A 70 -3.16 9.39 -3.68
CA ILE A 70 -4.62 9.18 -3.74
C ILE A 70 -5.26 9.69 -2.43
N PRO A 71 -6.22 10.62 -2.50
CA PRO A 71 -6.98 11.04 -1.32
C PRO A 71 -7.87 9.89 -0.83
N PRO A 72 -8.04 9.71 0.50
CA PRO A 72 -8.68 8.50 1.03
C PRO A 72 -10.22 8.50 0.94
N THR A 73 -10.85 9.61 0.55
CA THR A 73 -12.31 9.72 0.39
C THR A 73 -12.67 10.21 -1.01
N PRO A 74 -13.80 9.74 -1.60
CA PRO A 74 -14.28 10.26 -2.88
C PRO A 74 -14.58 11.77 -2.84
N SER A 75 -15.08 12.29 -1.72
CA SER A 75 -15.38 13.71 -1.56
C SER A 75 -14.13 14.57 -1.52
N ALA A 76 -13.06 14.14 -0.84
CA ALA A 76 -11.76 14.81 -0.93
C ALA A 76 -11.19 14.73 -2.35
N ALA A 77 -11.35 13.60 -3.05
CA ALA A 77 -10.89 13.45 -4.43
C ALA A 77 -11.44 14.54 -5.35
N GLN A 78 -12.74 14.85 -5.26
CA GLN A 78 -13.37 15.90 -6.05
C GLN A 78 -12.79 17.31 -5.80
N MET A 79 -12.13 17.53 -4.66
CA MET A 79 -11.50 18.81 -4.32
C MET A 79 -10.06 18.93 -4.85
N THR A 80 -9.45 17.84 -5.31
CA THR A 80 -8.04 17.82 -5.76
C THR A 80 -7.86 18.27 -7.21
N LYS A 81 -6.62 18.66 -7.54
CA LYS A 81 -6.24 18.94 -8.93
C LYS A 81 -6.26 17.67 -9.80
N ASN A 82 -5.74 16.57 -9.27
CA ASN A 82 -5.37 15.40 -10.07
C ASN A 82 -6.39 14.24 -10.03
N TYR A 83 -7.15 14.10 -8.94
CA TYR A 83 -8.00 12.92 -8.69
C TYR A 83 -9.50 13.18 -8.76
N LYS A 84 -9.93 14.43 -8.96
CA LYS A 84 -11.34 14.73 -9.25
C LYS A 84 -11.79 14.02 -10.53
N ASP A 85 -13.10 13.95 -10.76
CA ASP A 85 -13.64 13.32 -11.97
C ASP A 85 -13.02 13.92 -13.25
N GLY A 86 -12.59 13.06 -14.16
CA GLY A 86 -11.87 13.45 -15.39
C GLY A 86 -10.44 13.95 -15.16
N GLY A 87 -9.96 13.98 -13.92
CA GLY A 87 -8.58 14.30 -13.58
C GLY A 87 -7.59 13.25 -14.10
N PRO A 88 -6.34 13.65 -14.38
CA PRO A 88 -5.35 12.77 -15.01
C PRO A 88 -5.01 11.52 -14.18
N LEU A 89 -5.24 11.56 -12.86
CA LEU A 89 -4.97 10.46 -11.94
C LEU A 89 -6.24 9.77 -11.42
N ALA A 90 -7.43 10.15 -11.89
CA ALA A 90 -8.71 9.60 -11.44
C ALA A 90 -8.78 8.07 -11.62
N ALA A 91 -8.19 7.55 -12.71
CA ALA A 91 -8.12 6.12 -13.00
C ALA A 91 -7.49 5.29 -11.87
N PHE A 92 -6.65 5.87 -11.01
CA PHE A 92 -6.07 5.15 -9.89
C PHE A 92 -7.12 4.63 -8.89
N PHE A 93 -8.29 5.27 -8.77
CA PHE A 93 -9.37 4.75 -7.92
C PHE A 93 -9.91 3.42 -8.45
N ASP A 94 -10.24 3.36 -9.74
CA ASP A 94 -10.74 2.15 -10.38
C ASP A 94 -9.68 1.05 -10.43
N LEU A 95 -8.45 1.42 -10.77
CA LEU A 95 -7.31 0.51 -10.72
C LEU A 95 -7.15 -0.08 -9.31
N SER A 96 -7.18 0.76 -8.26
CA SER A 96 -7.06 0.28 -6.88
C SER A 96 -8.23 -0.62 -6.49
N LYS A 97 -9.46 -0.24 -6.82
CA LYS A 97 -10.65 -1.04 -6.55
C LYS A 97 -10.62 -2.41 -7.22
N ALA A 98 -10.08 -2.49 -8.44
CA ALA A 98 -10.04 -3.73 -9.22
C ALA A 98 -8.94 -4.70 -8.77
N GLN A 99 -7.79 -4.19 -8.31
CA GLN A 99 -6.58 -5.01 -8.19
C GLN A 99 -5.91 -4.99 -6.82
N ALA A 100 -6.33 -4.11 -5.90
CA ALA A 100 -5.66 -3.97 -4.61
C ALA A 100 -5.97 -5.13 -3.66
N LEU A 101 -4.91 -5.69 -3.07
CA LEU A 101 -4.97 -6.72 -2.04
C LEU A 101 -4.32 -6.19 -0.75
N VAL A 102 -5.08 -6.21 0.34
CA VAL A 102 -4.59 -5.76 1.65
C VAL A 102 -3.47 -6.67 2.13
N ARG A 103 -2.39 -6.08 2.63
CA ARG A 103 -1.28 -6.83 3.23
C ARG A 103 -1.77 -7.60 4.47
N PRO A 104 -1.20 -8.77 4.78
CA PRO A 104 -1.51 -9.49 6.01
C PRO A 104 -1.45 -8.58 7.24
N VAL A 105 -2.54 -8.51 8.00
CA VAL A 105 -2.63 -7.70 9.24
C VAL A 105 -2.12 -8.54 10.40
N THR A 106 -0.81 -8.78 10.42
CA THR A 106 -0.15 -9.62 11.41
C THR A 106 1.22 -9.04 11.79
N PRO A 107 1.65 -9.14 13.06
CA PRO A 107 3.02 -8.78 13.44
C PRO A 107 4.09 -9.53 12.62
N GLY A 108 3.81 -10.76 12.19
CA GLY A 108 4.71 -11.56 11.35
C GLY A 108 4.94 -11.03 9.94
N TYR A 109 4.17 -10.04 9.47
CA TYR A 109 4.26 -9.54 8.10
C TYR A 109 5.67 -9.03 7.75
N VAL A 110 6.37 -8.46 8.73
CA VAL A 110 7.73 -7.92 8.51
C VAL A 110 8.76 -9.01 8.23
N VAL A 111 8.53 -10.24 8.71
CA VAL A 111 9.38 -11.41 8.42
C VAL A 111 8.96 -11.98 7.08
N GLN A 112 7.67 -12.29 6.91
CA GLN A 112 7.10 -12.83 5.66
C GLN A 112 7.50 -12.02 4.43
N ALA A 113 7.41 -10.68 4.50
CA ALA A 113 7.77 -9.81 3.39
C ALA A 113 9.26 -9.88 3.04
N LYS A 114 10.14 -10.04 4.04
CA LYS A 114 11.59 -10.16 3.82
C LYS A 114 11.95 -11.51 3.22
N VAL A 115 11.39 -12.60 3.76
CA VAL A 115 11.61 -13.95 3.22
C VAL A 115 11.14 -14.02 1.77
N PHE A 116 9.95 -13.51 1.47
CA PHE A 116 9.45 -13.44 0.10
C PHE A 116 10.34 -12.60 -0.83
N THR A 117 10.82 -11.44 -0.35
CA THR A 117 11.74 -10.59 -1.14
C THR A 117 13.04 -11.31 -1.45
N LYS A 118 13.60 -12.03 -0.47
CA LYS A 118 14.80 -12.85 -0.66
C LYS A 118 14.56 -13.96 -1.67
N ALA A 119 13.47 -14.73 -1.52
CA ALA A 119 13.14 -15.82 -2.44
C ALA A 119 13.04 -15.35 -3.90
N LEU A 120 12.37 -14.23 -4.15
CA LEU A 120 12.30 -13.66 -5.50
C LEU A 120 13.66 -13.21 -6.03
N ALA A 121 14.52 -12.64 -5.18
CA ALA A 121 15.86 -12.24 -5.57
C ALA A 121 16.74 -13.46 -5.90
N ASP A 122 16.66 -14.53 -5.11
CA ASP A 122 17.40 -15.77 -5.34
C ASP A 122 16.97 -16.43 -6.66
N ILE A 123 15.65 -16.51 -6.91
CA ILE A 123 15.10 -17.00 -8.19
C ILE A 123 15.58 -16.15 -9.36
N ALA A 124 15.54 -14.81 -9.24
CA ALA A 124 16.03 -13.91 -10.28
C ALA A 124 17.54 -14.08 -10.57
N ASN A 125 18.31 -14.55 -9.59
CA ASN A 125 19.73 -14.86 -9.72
C ASN A 125 20.03 -16.31 -10.16
N GLY A 126 19.00 -17.09 -10.50
CA GLY A 126 19.13 -18.43 -11.07
C GLY A 126 19.07 -19.59 -10.09
N ALA A 127 18.58 -19.38 -8.86
CA ALA A 127 18.24 -20.47 -7.96
C ALA A 127 17.08 -21.32 -8.51
N ASP A 128 16.99 -22.60 -8.09
CA ASP A 128 15.85 -23.44 -8.43
C ASP A 128 14.56 -22.88 -7.82
N VAL A 129 13.50 -22.82 -8.63
CA VAL A 129 12.25 -22.16 -8.24
C VAL A 129 11.52 -22.94 -7.15
N ALA A 130 11.41 -24.26 -7.27
CA ALA A 130 10.65 -25.06 -6.32
C ALA A 130 11.36 -25.09 -4.96
N ASP A 131 12.66 -25.41 -4.96
CA ASP A 131 13.45 -25.49 -3.73
C ASP A 131 13.49 -24.14 -2.99
N THR A 132 13.59 -23.03 -3.72
CA THR A 132 13.63 -21.68 -3.13
C THR A 132 12.30 -21.30 -2.50
N LEU A 133 11.17 -21.65 -3.13
CA LEU A 133 9.84 -21.37 -2.60
C LEU A 133 9.52 -22.26 -1.41
N ASP A 134 9.89 -23.55 -1.45
CA ASP A 134 9.71 -24.47 -0.33
C ASP A 134 10.51 -24.00 0.90
N ALA A 135 11.78 -23.62 0.71
CA ALA A 135 12.60 -23.06 1.79
C ALA A 135 12.01 -21.76 2.37
N ALA A 136 11.39 -20.92 1.54
CA ALA A 136 10.72 -19.71 1.99
C ALA A 136 9.47 -20.00 2.82
N VAL A 137 8.71 -21.05 2.45
CA VAL A 137 7.55 -21.52 3.23
C VAL A 137 8.02 -22.05 4.57
N ASP A 138 9.04 -22.92 4.59
CA ASP A 138 9.59 -23.49 5.83
C ASP A 138 10.07 -22.40 6.81
N GLU A 139 10.75 -21.37 6.31
CA GLU A 139 11.21 -20.25 7.13
C GLU A 139 10.05 -19.43 7.72
N ILE A 140 9.00 -19.18 6.92
CA ILE A 140 7.80 -18.46 7.37
C ILE A 140 7.04 -19.27 8.41
N ASP A 141 6.85 -20.57 8.18
CA ASP A 141 6.11 -21.45 9.09
C ASP A 141 6.85 -21.62 10.42
N ALA A 142 8.18 -21.77 10.38
CA ALA A 142 9.00 -21.82 11.58
C ALA A 142 8.92 -20.52 12.40
N ASP A 143 8.87 -19.35 11.74
CA ASP A 143 8.68 -18.05 12.40
C ASP A 143 7.29 -17.94 13.03
N ILE A 144 6.24 -18.38 12.33
CA ILE A 144 4.87 -18.41 12.85
C ILE A 144 4.78 -19.32 14.09
N GLU A 145 5.34 -20.53 14.03
CA GLU A 145 5.35 -21.48 15.14
C GLU A 145 6.12 -20.93 16.35
N SER A 146 7.33 -20.40 16.12
CA SER A 146 8.18 -19.82 17.17
C SER A 146 7.53 -18.65 17.90
N ASN A 147 6.61 -17.94 17.25
CA ASN A 147 5.85 -16.82 17.81
C ASN A 147 4.42 -17.19 18.22
N GLY A 148 4.11 -18.48 18.36
CA GLY A 148 2.80 -18.97 18.81
C GLY A 148 1.64 -18.49 17.92
N GLY A 149 1.85 -18.45 16.61
CA GLY A 149 0.85 -18.01 15.64
C GLY A 149 0.64 -16.50 15.57
N TYR A 150 1.48 -15.68 16.22
CA TYR A 150 1.31 -14.23 16.30
C TYR A 150 -0.04 -13.77 16.88
N GLY A 151 -0.67 -14.62 17.70
CA GLY A 151 -1.98 -14.36 18.29
C GLY A 151 -3.18 -14.60 17.36
N HIS A 152 -2.95 -15.07 16.13
CA HIS A 152 -4.01 -15.60 15.28
C HIS A 152 -4.33 -17.04 15.74
N ARG A 153 -5.61 -17.36 15.86
CA ARG A 153 -6.12 -18.70 16.16
C ARG A 153 -6.99 -19.18 15.02
#